data_AF-A0A930W0Z3-F1
#
_entry.id   AF-A0A930W0Z3-F1
#
_cell.length_a   1.000
_cell.length_b   1.000
_cell.length_c   1.000
_cell.angle_alpha   90.00
_cell.angle_beta   90.00
_cell.angle_gamma   90.00
#
_symmetry.space_group_name_H-M   'P 1'
#
loop_
_entity.id
_entity.type
_entity.pdbx_description
1 polymer ?
#
loop_
_entity_poly.entity_id
_entity_poly.type
_entity_poly.pdbx_seq_one_letter_code
_entity_poly.pdbx_strand_id
1 'polypeptide(L)'
;MASLNEFGLQSTAIEEWLPWGGIIRPSVMRQKDGSMFSIITYDPYTTDLSSTLPLREFRRGWVMWNEHQHAVGSQAQDYLIIGWNPFETNGRIENALRPGVMAAGSVDYFDQEIHRFLADFQKLTAARLLEYQEIMDVLSFSLSMGEDRQEMPDCPLYMDALLSQNVDFEFGSNDVFINGKRICAVSLFAPDGANDLYQQLEHVTYRHVRRLLLFNKKQAKHDLLKYTSRWFPTRSVIRHMATDDLFGDYNGYYTDTLLFPLDEEHDAPFQAELRGILNQAELPYIVEEYNLKEVFWGSIPGLFLANAYPPVTGFHDLSEFLHATIEIKEEREDILEQAEGSLNAETPSEKIEGGEG
;
A
#
# COMPACT_ATOMS: atom_id res chain seq x y z
N MET A 1 24.74 16.40 29.40
CA MET A 1 24.00 15.64 28.38
C MET A 1 25.00 14.68 27.79
N ALA A 2 24.86 13.38 28.04
CA ALA A 2 25.72 12.39 27.39
C ALA A 2 25.49 12.49 25.88
N SER A 3 26.56 12.61 25.09
CA SER A 3 26.42 12.72 23.64
C SER A 3 26.16 11.33 23.05
N LEU A 4 25.32 11.23 22.03
CA LEU A 4 25.03 9.97 21.32
C LEU A 4 26.32 9.23 20.89
N ASN A 5 27.37 9.99 20.56
CA ASN A 5 28.70 9.48 20.22
C ASN A 5 29.38 8.68 21.35
N GLU A 6 29.07 8.95 22.62
CA GLU A 6 29.65 8.22 23.77
C GLU A 6 29.09 6.79 23.91
N PHE A 7 27.95 6.51 23.26
CA PHE A 7 27.35 5.17 23.20
C PHE A 7 27.64 4.44 21.87
N GLY A 8 28.46 5.03 20.99
CA GLY A 8 28.74 4.49 19.66
C GLY A 8 27.58 4.60 18.67
N LEU A 9 26.51 5.31 19.03
CA LEU A 9 25.33 5.52 18.20
C LEU A 9 25.69 6.55 17.11
N GLN A 10 25.87 6.09 15.88
CA GLN A 10 25.98 6.97 14.72
C GLN A 10 24.57 7.19 14.15
N SER A 11 24.22 8.43 13.80
CA SER A 11 22.93 8.73 13.16
C SER A 11 22.72 8.04 11.80
N THR A 12 23.77 7.39 11.29
CA THR A 12 23.83 6.62 10.04
C THR A 12 23.70 5.11 10.24
N ALA A 13 23.63 4.60 11.47
CA ALA A 13 23.46 3.17 11.76
C ALA A 13 22.05 2.72 11.36
N ILE A 14 21.89 2.33 10.10
CA ILE A 14 20.61 1.99 9.46
C ILE A 14 19.89 0.85 10.19
N GLU A 15 20.64 -0.08 10.77
CA GLU A 15 20.14 -1.18 11.57
C GLU A 15 19.32 -0.70 12.78
N GLU A 16 19.61 0.49 13.33
CA GLU A 16 18.83 1.07 14.43
C GLU A 16 17.44 1.53 13.98
N TRP A 17 17.33 1.98 12.73
CA TRP A 17 16.08 2.43 12.12
C TRP A 17 15.25 1.25 11.60
N LEU A 18 15.91 0.17 11.18
CA LEU A 18 15.22 -1.02 10.72
C LEU A 18 14.57 -1.77 11.90
N PRO A 19 13.27 -2.05 11.82
CA PRO A 19 12.56 -2.67 12.92
C PRO A 19 12.63 -4.19 12.91
N TRP A 20 13.35 -4.80 11.95
CA TRP A 20 13.36 -6.24 11.73
C TRP A 20 14.15 -6.96 12.83
N GLY A 21 13.48 -7.82 13.59
CA GLY A 21 14.12 -8.55 14.70
C GLY A 21 14.54 -9.96 14.28
N GLY A 22 13.59 -10.80 13.90
CA GLY A 22 13.85 -12.20 13.58
C GLY A 22 12.64 -12.97 13.07
N ILE A 23 12.91 -14.05 12.35
CA ILE A 23 11.87 -14.96 11.82
C ILE A 23 11.58 -16.01 12.90
N ILE A 24 10.41 -15.90 13.54
CA ILE A 24 10.03 -16.70 14.73
C ILE A 24 9.11 -17.89 14.40
N ARG A 25 8.52 -17.86 13.22
CA ARG A 25 7.82 -18.95 12.52
C ARG A 25 8.29 -18.89 11.06
N PRO A 26 8.22 -19.98 10.27
CA PRO A 26 8.71 -19.98 8.89
C PRO A 26 8.37 -18.74 8.07
N SER A 27 7.13 -18.26 8.24
CA SER A 27 6.53 -17.15 7.52
C SER A 27 6.34 -15.85 8.31
N VAL A 28 6.75 -15.78 9.59
CA VAL A 28 6.46 -14.64 10.47
C VAL A 28 7.75 -13.96 10.89
N MET A 29 7.97 -12.75 10.36
CA MET A 29 8.97 -11.82 10.83
C MET A 29 8.44 -11.07 12.04
N ARG A 30 9.10 -11.20 13.19
CA ARG A 30 8.84 -10.38 14.37
C ARG A 30 9.79 -9.19 14.39
N GLN A 31 9.20 -8.03 14.63
CA GLN A 31 9.89 -6.76 14.74
C GLN A 31 10.38 -6.51 16.19
N LYS A 32 11.36 -5.61 16.35
CA LYS A 32 11.95 -5.25 17.64
C LYS A 32 10.94 -4.67 18.63
N ASP A 33 9.93 -3.96 18.13
CA ASP A 33 8.84 -3.37 18.91
C ASP A 33 7.73 -4.40 19.26
N GLY A 34 7.87 -5.65 18.82
CA GLY A 34 6.91 -6.72 19.06
C GLY A 34 5.79 -6.82 18.04
N SER A 35 5.70 -5.90 17.07
CA SER A 35 4.86 -6.07 15.88
C SER A 35 5.40 -7.19 14.99
N MET A 36 4.60 -7.62 14.03
CA MET A 36 4.94 -8.75 13.17
C MET A 36 4.35 -8.58 11.78
N PHE A 37 4.98 -9.19 10.77
CA PHE A 37 4.44 -9.26 9.43
C PHE A 37 4.74 -10.59 8.75
N SER A 38 3.98 -10.87 7.71
CA SER A 38 4.19 -11.99 6.79
C SER A 38 4.05 -11.51 5.35
N ILE A 39 4.73 -12.19 4.43
CA ILE A 39 4.78 -11.83 3.01
C ILE A 39 4.13 -12.93 2.19
N ILE A 40 3.18 -12.54 1.34
CA ILE A 40 2.52 -13.41 0.36
C ILE A 40 2.99 -12.95 -1.02
N THR A 41 3.54 -13.85 -1.83
CA THR A 41 3.72 -13.59 -3.26
C THR A 41 2.47 -14.04 -4.01
N TYR A 42 2.10 -13.32 -5.07
CA TYR A 42 0.93 -13.62 -5.85
C TYR A 42 1.04 -13.17 -7.31
N ASP A 43 0.28 -13.81 -8.19
CA ASP A 43 0.21 -13.41 -9.60
C ASP A 43 -0.79 -12.26 -9.77
N PRO A 44 -0.47 -11.20 -10.53
CA PRO A 44 -1.45 -10.20 -10.94
C PRO A 44 -2.65 -10.86 -11.60
N TYR A 45 -3.85 -10.38 -11.30
CA TYR A 45 -5.09 -11.05 -11.70
C TYR A 45 -6.15 -10.07 -12.21
N THR A 46 -7.11 -10.61 -12.95
CA THR A 46 -8.26 -9.85 -13.47
C THR A 46 -9.52 -10.22 -12.68
N THR A 47 -10.36 -9.23 -12.37
CA THR A 47 -11.62 -9.44 -11.65
C THR A 47 -12.73 -8.55 -12.20
N ASP A 48 -13.95 -9.08 -12.26
CA ASP A 48 -15.19 -8.34 -12.52
C ASP A 48 -15.93 -7.97 -11.22
N LEU A 49 -15.25 -8.13 -10.07
CA LEU A 49 -15.77 -7.94 -8.71
C LEU A 49 -16.93 -8.89 -8.33
N SER A 50 -17.21 -9.93 -9.12
CA SER A 50 -18.23 -10.95 -8.76
C SER A 50 -17.78 -11.86 -7.62
N SER A 51 -16.47 -12.05 -7.47
CA SER A 51 -15.84 -12.83 -6.42
C SER A 51 -14.83 -11.96 -5.67
N THR A 52 -15.14 -11.65 -4.42
CA THR A 52 -14.31 -10.78 -3.57
C THR A 52 -13.79 -11.52 -2.34
N LEU A 53 -12.74 -10.97 -1.73
CA LEU A 53 -12.26 -11.47 -0.45
C LEU A 53 -13.31 -11.24 0.64
N PRO A 54 -13.51 -12.20 1.57
CA PRO A 54 -14.36 -11.97 2.73
C PRO A 54 -13.88 -10.73 3.51
N LEU A 55 -14.80 -9.80 3.76
CA LEU A 55 -14.50 -8.59 4.50
C LEU A 55 -13.98 -8.92 5.89
N ARG A 56 -12.82 -8.36 6.21
CA ARG A 56 -12.20 -8.42 7.54
C ARG A 56 -12.27 -7.03 8.16
N GLU A 57 -12.76 -6.95 9.38
CA GLU A 57 -12.81 -5.69 10.12
C GLU A 57 -11.41 -5.28 10.62
N PHE A 58 -10.51 -4.95 9.71
CA PHE A 58 -9.21 -4.41 10.08
C PHE A 58 -9.37 -3.12 10.89
N ARG A 59 -8.43 -2.92 11.82
CA ARG A 59 -8.43 -1.83 12.79
C ARG A 59 -7.01 -1.29 12.90
N ARG A 60 -6.86 -0.11 13.51
CA ARG A 60 -5.54 0.47 13.79
C ARG A 60 -4.57 -0.57 14.38
N GLY A 61 -3.35 -0.56 13.86
CA GLY A 61 -2.32 -1.54 14.16
C GLY A 61 -2.16 -2.58 13.05
N TRP A 62 -3.18 -2.79 12.20
CA TRP A 62 -3.02 -3.54 10.96
C TRP A 62 -2.56 -2.62 9.82
N VAL A 63 -1.72 -3.16 8.95
CA VAL A 63 -1.14 -2.46 7.80
C VAL A 63 -0.94 -3.46 6.67
N MET A 64 -1.13 -3.00 5.45
CA MET A 64 -0.78 -3.75 4.25
C MET A 64 0.20 -2.93 3.40
N TRP A 65 1.20 -3.61 2.85
CA TRP A 65 1.95 -3.12 1.70
C TRP A 65 1.66 -4.01 0.51
N ASN A 66 1.36 -3.43 -0.63
CA ASN A 66 1.43 -4.09 -1.91
C ASN A 66 2.69 -3.57 -2.61
N GLU A 67 3.62 -4.47 -2.88
CA GLU A 67 4.93 -4.13 -3.41
C GLU A 67 5.19 -4.92 -4.69
N HIS A 68 5.41 -4.19 -5.78
CA HIS A 68 5.89 -4.71 -7.04
C HIS A 68 7.40 -4.43 -7.13
N GLN A 69 8.19 -5.49 -7.28
CA GLN A 69 9.65 -5.43 -7.42
C GLN A 69 10.04 -5.78 -8.84
N HIS A 70 10.75 -4.87 -9.51
CA HIS A 70 11.23 -5.08 -10.87
C HIS A 70 12.73 -4.78 -10.95
N ALA A 71 13.48 -5.73 -11.50
CA ALA A 71 14.90 -5.57 -11.77
C ALA A 71 15.16 -5.82 -13.26
N VAL A 72 16.00 -4.98 -13.87
CA VAL A 72 16.33 -5.11 -15.30
C VAL A 72 16.86 -6.51 -15.59
N GLY A 73 16.25 -7.18 -16.58
CA GLY A 73 16.64 -8.53 -16.99
C GLY A 73 16.09 -9.66 -16.12
N SER A 74 15.25 -9.36 -15.13
CA SER A 74 14.55 -10.34 -14.29
C SER A 74 13.04 -10.22 -14.46
N GLN A 75 12.31 -11.30 -14.15
CA GLN A 75 10.86 -11.24 -14.10
C GLN A 75 10.42 -10.46 -12.84
N ALA A 76 9.58 -9.44 -13.04
CA ALA A 76 8.99 -8.69 -11.94
C ALA A 76 8.08 -9.58 -11.07
N GLN A 77 7.97 -9.24 -9.79
CA GLN A 77 7.20 -10.01 -8.81
C GLN A 77 6.36 -9.10 -7.93
N ASP A 78 5.17 -9.58 -7.58
CA ASP A 78 4.22 -8.89 -6.73
C ASP A 78 4.12 -9.56 -5.35
N TYR A 79 4.10 -8.71 -4.32
CA TYR A 79 4.04 -9.11 -2.93
C TYR A 79 2.94 -8.35 -2.19
N LEU A 80 2.20 -9.08 -1.35
CA LEU A 80 1.31 -8.53 -0.35
C LEU A 80 1.90 -8.82 1.03
N ILE A 81 2.28 -7.76 1.73
CA ILE A 81 2.89 -7.82 3.05
C ILE A 81 1.84 -7.36 4.05
N ILE A 82 1.44 -8.24 4.96
CA ILE A 82 0.45 -7.94 5.99
C ILE A 82 1.18 -7.79 7.30
N GLY A 83 1.14 -6.59 7.88
CA GLY A 83 1.71 -6.28 9.19
C GLY A 83 0.65 -6.08 10.26
N TRP A 84 1.02 -6.42 11.49
CA TRP A 84 0.18 -6.24 12.67
C TRP A 84 1.00 -5.86 13.90
N ASN A 85 0.67 -4.71 14.46
CA ASN A 85 1.11 -4.26 15.77
C ASN A 85 0.03 -4.58 16.82
N PRO A 86 0.23 -5.60 17.68
CA PRO A 86 -0.77 -6.00 18.68
C PRO A 86 -0.86 -4.98 19.83
N PHE A 87 -2.05 -4.43 20.08
CA PHE A 87 -2.28 -3.51 21.19
C PHE A 87 -2.69 -4.28 22.45
N GLU A 88 -1.75 -4.42 23.38
CA GLU A 88 -1.97 -5.12 24.65
C GLU A 88 -2.54 -4.20 25.74
N THR A 89 -3.66 -4.63 26.34
CA THR A 89 -4.20 -4.07 27.57
C THR A 89 -4.55 -5.21 28.53
N ASN A 90 -3.97 -5.19 29.74
CA ASN A 90 -4.21 -6.20 30.78
C ASN A 90 -4.02 -7.66 30.29
N GLY A 91 -2.97 -7.92 29.49
CA GLY A 91 -2.67 -9.25 28.95
C GLY A 91 -3.56 -9.70 27.78
N ARG A 92 -4.44 -8.82 27.27
CA ARG A 92 -5.36 -9.10 26.15
C ARG A 92 -5.05 -8.18 24.98
N ILE A 93 -5.29 -8.67 23.76
CA ILE A 93 -5.09 -7.87 22.55
C ILE A 93 -6.42 -7.23 22.12
N GLU A 94 -6.45 -5.90 22.00
CA GLU A 94 -7.66 -5.13 21.72
C GLU A 94 -7.98 -5.01 20.23
N ASN A 95 -6.97 -5.05 19.37
CA ASN A 95 -7.07 -4.80 17.93
C ASN A 95 -6.93 -6.09 17.09
N ALA A 96 -7.14 -7.26 17.69
CA ALA A 96 -7.30 -8.50 16.95
C ALA A 96 -8.60 -8.47 16.11
N LEU A 97 -8.58 -9.16 14.96
CA LEU A 97 -9.76 -9.32 14.09
C LEU A 97 -10.83 -10.21 14.74
N ARG A 98 -10.42 -11.07 15.68
CA ARG A 98 -11.31 -11.94 16.46
C ARG A 98 -11.22 -11.59 17.94
N PRO A 99 -12.34 -11.67 18.69
CA PRO A 99 -12.33 -11.41 20.11
C PRO A 99 -11.56 -12.51 20.86
N GLY A 100 -11.06 -12.19 22.05
CA GLY A 100 -10.55 -13.20 22.98
C GLY A 100 -9.05 -13.48 22.92
N VAL A 101 -8.30 -12.79 22.07
CA VAL A 101 -6.86 -13.03 21.89
C VAL A 101 -6.08 -12.56 23.12
N MET A 102 -5.27 -13.47 23.68
CA MET A 102 -4.34 -13.19 24.77
C MET A 102 -2.98 -12.77 24.21
N ALA A 103 -2.29 -11.86 24.89
CA ALA A 103 -0.98 -11.36 24.44
C ALA A 103 0.06 -12.47 24.26
N ALA A 104 0.06 -13.46 25.16
CA ALA A 104 0.95 -14.62 25.09
C ALA A 104 0.73 -15.51 23.85
N GLY A 105 -0.44 -15.45 23.22
CA GLY A 105 -0.79 -16.22 22.02
C GLY A 105 -0.84 -15.37 20.75
N SER A 106 -0.31 -14.15 20.77
CA SER A 106 -0.41 -13.21 19.64
C SER A 106 0.27 -13.74 18.37
N VAL A 107 1.43 -14.38 18.51
CA VAL A 107 2.18 -14.97 17.38
C VAL A 107 1.36 -16.07 16.70
N ASP A 108 0.85 -17.04 17.47
CA ASP A 108 0.06 -18.15 16.93
C ASP A 108 -1.25 -17.64 16.33
N TYR A 109 -1.85 -16.61 16.94
CA TYR A 109 -3.04 -15.96 16.41
C TYR A 109 -2.78 -15.32 15.05
N PHE A 110 -1.70 -14.54 14.93
CA PHE A 110 -1.33 -13.86 13.70
C PHE A 110 -1.05 -14.86 12.58
N ASP A 111 -0.21 -15.87 12.85
CA ASP A 111 0.10 -16.95 11.91
C ASP A 111 -1.18 -17.63 11.38
N GLN A 112 -2.12 -17.95 12.27
CA GLN A 112 -3.42 -18.51 11.87
C GLN A 112 -4.28 -17.56 11.05
N GLU A 113 -4.31 -16.26 11.37
CA GLU A 113 -5.04 -15.27 10.56
C GLU A 113 -4.43 -15.11 9.17
N ILE A 114 -3.10 -15.14 9.04
CA ILE A 114 -2.42 -15.09 7.74
C ILE A 114 -2.75 -16.32 6.90
N HIS A 115 -2.73 -17.52 7.48
CA HIS A 115 -3.15 -18.73 6.75
C HIS A 115 -4.62 -18.70 6.33
N ARG A 116 -5.51 -18.15 7.17
CA ARG A 116 -6.92 -17.94 6.79
C ARG A 116 -7.07 -16.92 5.67
N PHE A 117 -6.30 -15.83 5.72
CA PHE A 117 -6.26 -14.83 4.65
C PHE A 117 -5.80 -15.46 3.34
N LEU A 118 -4.67 -16.18 3.37
CA LEU A 118 -4.11 -16.84 2.21
C LEU A 118 -5.10 -17.82 1.57
N ALA A 119 -5.79 -18.64 2.37
CA ALA A 119 -6.77 -19.61 1.86
C ALA A 119 -7.96 -18.95 1.13
N ASP A 120 -8.33 -17.72 1.52
CA ASP A 120 -9.34 -16.95 0.78
C ASP A 120 -8.74 -16.28 -0.44
N PHE A 121 -7.52 -15.76 -0.34
CA PHE A 121 -6.83 -15.07 -1.44
C PHE A 121 -6.48 -16.01 -2.61
N GLN A 122 -6.14 -17.26 -2.29
CA GLN A 122 -5.92 -18.33 -3.27
C GLN A 122 -7.15 -18.69 -4.11
N LYS A 123 -8.35 -18.21 -3.75
CA LYS A 123 -9.56 -18.36 -4.56
C LYS A 123 -9.62 -17.33 -5.70
N LEU A 124 -8.86 -16.24 -5.60
CA LEU A 124 -8.83 -15.15 -6.57
C LEU A 124 -7.62 -15.24 -7.49
N THR A 125 -6.45 -15.59 -6.95
CA THR A 125 -5.21 -15.66 -7.71
C THR A 125 -4.28 -16.76 -7.17
N ALA A 126 -3.30 -17.17 -7.98
CA ALA A 126 -2.21 -17.99 -7.49
C ALA A 126 -1.41 -17.19 -6.46
N ALA A 127 -1.39 -17.66 -5.22
CA ALA A 127 -0.70 -17.00 -4.12
C ALA A 127 -0.07 -18.03 -3.19
N ARG A 128 1.06 -17.68 -2.58
CA ARG A 128 1.70 -18.50 -1.53
C ARG A 128 2.37 -17.62 -0.48
N LEU A 129 2.48 -18.18 0.72
CA LEU A 129 3.25 -17.59 1.79
C LEU A 129 4.75 -17.78 1.53
N LEU A 130 5.55 -16.74 1.78
CA LEU A 130 7.00 -16.83 1.73
C LEU A 130 7.56 -17.32 3.06
N GLU A 131 8.64 -18.09 3.01
CA GLU A 131 9.32 -18.61 4.19
C GLU A 131 10.83 -18.31 4.19
N TYR A 132 11.37 -18.01 5.37
CA TYR A 132 12.81 -17.89 5.63
C TYR A 132 13.58 -17.06 4.58
N GLN A 133 14.41 -17.71 3.74
CA GLN A 133 15.24 -17.06 2.71
C GLN A 133 14.41 -16.17 1.79
N GLU A 134 13.19 -16.58 1.46
CA GLU A 134 12.34 -15.84 0.54
C GLU A 134 11.88 -14.52 1.15
N ILE A 135 11.68 -14.49 2.47
CA ILE A 135 11.41 -13.24 3.20
C ILE A 135 12.65 -12.34 3.12
N MET A 136 13.84 -12.91 3.33
CA MET A 136 15.08 -12.15 3.23
C MET A 136 15.32 -11.59 1.84
N ASP A 137 15.06 -12.36 0.78
CA ASP A 137 15.24 -11.94 -0.60
C ASP A 137 14.36 -10.70 -0.91
N VAL A 138 13.09 -10.72 -0.47
CA VAL A 138 12.18 -9.57 -0.63
C VAL A 138 12.70 -8.36 0.14
N LEU A 139 13.10 -8.52 1.41
CA LEU A 139 13.56 -7.40 2.24
C LEU A 139 14.92 -6.84 1.79
N SER A 140 15.84 -7.71 1.34
CA SER A 140 17.11 -7.32 0.73
C SER A 140 16.87 -6.49 -0.53
N PHE A 141 15.94 -6.90 -1.39
CA PHE A 141 15.54 -6.09 -2.53
C PHE A 141 14.91 -4.77 -2.10
N SER A 142 14.01 -4.80 -1.10
CA SER A 142 13.39 -3.59 -0.58
C SER A 142 14.40 -2.58 -0.08
N LEU A 143 15.47 -3.06 0.56
CA LEU A 143 16.49 -2.19 1.15
C LEU A 143 17.55 -1.72 0.14
N SER A 144 18.00 -2.61 -0.76
CA SER A 144 19.16 -2.36 -1.64
C SER A 144 18.80 -2.12 -3.11
N MET A 145 17.51 -2.18 -3.47
CA MET A 145 17.03 -2.17 -4.86
C MET A 145 17.63 -3.31 -5.71
N GLY A 146 17.92 -4.45 -5.08
CA GLY A 146 18.39 -5.68 -5.73
C GLY A 146 19.91 -5.76 -5.94
N GLU A 147 20.69 -4.81 -5.44
CA GLU A 147 22.15 -4.86 -5.53
C GLU A 147 22.80 -5.78 -4.50
N ASP A 148 22.10 -6.02 -3.39
CA ASP A 148 22.57 -6.88 -2.32
C ASP A 148 21.55 -7.99 -2.05
N ARG A 149 22.08 -9.19 -1.76
CA ARG A 149 21.30 -10.35 -1.33
C ARG A 149 22.01 -11.01 -0.17
N GLN A 150 21.31 -11.13 0.94
CA GLN A 150 21.82 -11.80 2.12
C GLN A 150 21.34 -13.26 2.18
N GLU A 151 22.24 -14.15 2.58
CA GLU A 151 21.91 -15.55 2.84
C GLU A 151 21.30 -15.71 4.22
N MET A 152 20.32 -16.62 4.33
CA MET A 152 19.62 -16.93 5.56
C MET A 152 20.60 -17.53 6.58
N PRO A 153 20.70 -16.95 7.79
CA PRO A 153 21.57 -17.48 8.83
C PRO A 153 20.93 -18.71 9.49
N ASP A 154 21.76 -19.56 10.08
CA ASP A 154 21.30 -20.71 10.88
C ASP A 154 20.37 -20.27 12.03
N CYS A 155 20.67 -19.12 12.64
CA CYS A 155 19.84 -18.50 13.66
C CYS A 155 19.11 -17.28 13.07
N PRO A 156 17.77 -17.33 12.91
CA PRO A 156 16.98 -16.30 12.25
C PRO A 156 16.74 -15.05 13.13
N LEU A 157 17.81 -14.46 13.66
CA LEU A 157 17.76 -13.27 14.52
C LEU A 157 18.69 -12.18 14.00
N TYR A 158 18.48 -10.95 14.47
CA TYR A 158 19.24 -9.75 14.09
C TYR A 158 19.13 -9.43 12.59
N MET A 159 17.91 -9.55 12.07
CA MET A 159 17.61 -9.37 10.64
C MET A 159 17.89 -7.95 10.16
N ASP A 160 17.68 -6.95 11.02
CA ASP A 160 18.09 -5.56 10.81
C ASP A 160 19.58 -5.44 10.46
N ALA A 161 20.46 -5.97 11.31
CA ALA A 161 21.90 -5.87 11.13
C ALA A 161 22.36 -6.71 9.94
N LEU A 162 21.81 -7.92 9.79
CA LEU A 162 22.16 -8.80 8.69
C LEU A 162 21.80 -8.20 7.33
N LEU A 163 20.55 -7.73 7.17
CA LEU A 163 20.04 -7.22 5.90
C LEU A 163 20.72 -5.90 5.49
N SER A 164 21.32 -5.18 6.43
CA SER A 164 21.99 -3.91 6.17
C SER A 164 23.52 -3.97 6.11
N GLN A 165 24.14 -5.09 6.50
CA GLN A 165 25.60 -5.14 6.73
C GLN A 165 26.48 -4.76 5.53
N ASN A 166 25.97 -4.95 4.29
CA ASN A 166 26.69 -4.67 3.05
C ASN A 166 26.03 -3.54 2.23
N VAL A 167 25.08 -2.82 2.81
CA VAL A 167 24.37 -1.74 2.14
C VAL A 167 24.88 -0.42 2.68
N ASP A 168 25.44 0.42 1.80
CA ASP A 168 25.93 1.73 2.17
C ASP A 168 24.80 2.75 2.13
N PHE A 169 24.56 3.42 3.25
CA PHE A 169 23.48 4.39 3.40
C PHE A 169 24.03 5.77 3.69
N GLU A 170 23.69 6.72 2.84
CA GLU A 170 23.96 8.14 3.09
C GLU A 170 22.66 8.94 3.10
N PHE A 171 22.48 9.73 4.15
CA PHE A 171 21.35 10.65 4.27
C PHE A 171 21.84 12.08 4.07
N GLY A 172 21.49 12.67 2.93
CA GLY A 172 21.67 14.10 2.68
C GLY A 172 20.71 14.96 3.51
N SER A 173 20.56 16.24 3.20
CA SER A 173 19.56 17.09 3.88
C SER A 173 18.15 16.52 3.73
N ASN A 174 17.76 16.25 2.48
CA ASN A 174 16.51 15.55 2.16
C ASN A 174 16.73 14.27 1.34
N ASP A 175 17.91 14.11 0.75
CA ASP A 175 18.22 12.97 -0.11
C ASP A 175 18.49 11.69 0.68
N VAL A 176 18.20 10.56 0.03
CA VAL A 176 18.57 9.21 0.47
C VAL A 176 19.45 8.61 -0.63
N PHE A 177 20.62 8.13 -0.27
CA PHE A 177 21.49 7.38 -1.16
C PHE A 177 21.69 5.97 -0.63
N ILE A 178 21.68 5.02 -1.56
CA ILE A 178 21.88 3.59 -1.29
C ILE A 178 22.95 3.11 -2.26
N ASN A 179 24.06 2.60 -1.74
CA ASN A 179 25.22 2.17 -2.52
C ASN A 179 25.73 3.25 -3.50
N GLY A 180 25.71 4.51 -3.07
CA GLY A 180 26.10 5.66 -3.90
C GLY A 180 25.06 6.12 -4.93
N LYS A 181 23.93 5.42 -5.08
CA LYS A 181 22.83 5.81 -5.97
C LYS A 181 21.80 6.63 -5.22
N ARG A 182 21.35 7.73 -5.81
CA ARG A 182 20.29 8.56 -5.24
C ARG A 182 18.95 7.86 -5.44
N ILE A 183 18.14 7.79 -4.39
CA ILE A 183 16.76 7.30 -4.50
C ILE A 183 15.87 8.44 -4.99
N CYS A 184 15.30 8.27 -6.18
CA CYS A 184 14.21 9.10 -6.66
C CYS A 184 12.88 8.43 -6.26
N ALA A 185 12.08 9.13 -5.44
CA ALA A 185 10.74 8.66 -5.08
C ALA A 185 9.67 9.55 -5.72
N VAL A 186 8.63 8.91 -6.25
CA VAL A 186 7.49 9.57 -6.87
C VAL A 186 6.21 9.06 -6.24
N SER A 187 5.51 9.95 -5.54
CA SER A 187 4.21 9.65 -4.93
C SER A 187 3.09 9.85 -5.94
N LEU A 188 2.21 8.86 -6.10
CA LEU A 188 1.05 8.91 -6.98
C LEU A 188 -0.23 9.17 -6.17
N PHE A 189 -1.23 9.81 -6.79
CA PHE A 189 -2.53 10.09 -6.14
C PHE A 189 -3.72 9.35 -6.75
N ALA A 190 -3.53 8.67 -7.88
CA ALA A 190 -4.58 7.92 -8.57
C ALA A 190 -4.15 6.46 -8.75
N PRO A 191 -4.93 5.49 -8.24
CA PRO A 191 -4.60 4.07 -8.33
C PRO A 191 -5.12 3.48 -9.66
N ASP A 192 -4.69 3.97 -10.82
CA ASP A 192 -5.17 3.44 -12.11
C ASP A 192 -4.04 2.99 -13.05
N GLY A 193 -4.27 1.86 -13.73
CA GLY A 193 -3.52 1.47 -14.93
C GLY A 193 -2.04 1.09 -14.75
N ALA A 194 -1.67 0.40 -13.66
CA ALA A 194 -0.27 0.09 -13.35
C ALA A 194 0.48 -0.66 -14.48
N ASN A 195 -0.19 -1.53 -15.24
CA ASN A 195 0.45 -2.34 -16.30
C ASN A 195 1.09 -1.50 -17.41
N ASP A 196 0.41 -0.46 -17.90
CA ASP A 196 0.92 0.38 -18.98
C ASP A 196 2.11 1.22 -18.51
N LEU A 197 2.11 1.60 -17.23
CA LEU A 197 3.23 2.26 -16.59
C LEU A 197 4.42 1.30 -16.44
N TYR A 198 4.19 0.07 -15.98
CA TYR A 198 5.23 -0.94 -15.81
C TYR A 198 5.92 -1.30 -17.13
N GLN A 199 5.17 -1.41 -18.23
CA GLN A 199 5.75 -1.65 -19.56
C GLN A 199 6.70 -0.54 -20.00
N GLN A 200 6.34 0.72 -19.74
CA GLN A 200 7.20 1.86 -20.06
C GLN A 200 8.44 1.92 -19.17
N LEU A 201 8.38 1.37 -17.96
CA LEU A 201 9.47 1.36 -16.98
C LEU A 201 10.30 0.05 -16.98
N GLU A 202 10.04 -0.89 -17.90
CA GLU A 202 10.71 -2.20 -17.93
C GLU A 202 12.26 -2.09 -18.04
N HIS A 203 12.74 -0.99 -18.62
CA HIS A 203 14.15 -0.72 -18.86
C HIS A 203 14.92 -0.20 -17.64
N VAL A 204 14.26 0.08 -16.51
CA VAL A 204 14.88 0.54 -15.26
C VAL A 204 14.51 -0.38 -14.10
N THR A 205 15.38 -0.51 -13.10
CA THR A 205 15.06 -1.22 -11.85
C THR A 205 14.25 -0.30 -10.95
N TYR A 206 13.17 -0.80 -10.35
CA TYR A 206 12.34 -0.02 -9.44
C TYR A 206 11.55 -0.87 -8.45
N ARG A 207 11.00 -0.19 -7.45
CA ARG A 207 9.95 -0.70 -6.59
C ARG A 207 8.72 0.18 -6.71
N HIS A 208 7.55 -0.41 -6.80
CA HIS A 208 6.29 0.29 -6.64
C HIS A 208 5.63 -0.20 -5.37
N VAL A 209 5.43 0.69 -4.40
CA VAL A 209 4.91 0.36 -3.07
C VAL A 209 3.64 1.15 -2.80
N ARG A 210 2.55 0.42 -2.71
CA ARG A 210 1.28 0.90 -2.16
C ARG A 210 1.19 0.47 -0.71
N ARG A 211 0.74 1.35 0.17
CA ARG A 211 0.58 1.03 1.59
C ARG A 211 -0.71 1.56 2.13
N LEU A 212 -1.39 0.73 2.92
CA LEU A 212 -2.64 1.06 3.59
C LEU A 212 -2.54 0.80 5.09
N LEU A 213 -2.57 1.87 5.89
CA LEU A 213 -2.69 1.80 7.35
C LEU A 213 -4.16 1.62 7.72
N LEU A 214 -4.56 0.43 8.12
CA LEU A 214 -5.96 0.02 8.15
C LEU A 214 -6.71 0.51 9.39
N PHE A 215 -7.86 1.14 9.17
CA PHE A 215 -8.75 1.70 10.17
C PHE A 215 -10.12 1.03 10.00
N ASN A 216 -10.80 0.76 11.12
CA ASN A 216 -12.22 0.43 11.01
C ASN A 216 -13.05 1.68 10.67
N LYS A 217 -14.28 1.49 10.17
CA LYS A 217 -15.17 2.58 9.76
C LYS A 217 -15.36 3.67 10.83
N LYS A 218 -15.40 3.29 12.11
CA LYS A 218 -15.50 4.24 13.23
C LYS A 218 -14.22 5.08 13.39
N GLN A 219 -13.05 4.45 13.32
CA GLN A 219 -11.75 5.12 13.41
C GLN A 219 -11.53 6.05 12.20
N ALA A 220 -11.83 5.56 11.00
CA ALA A 220 -11.79 6.33 9.75
C ALA A 220 -12.65 7.61 9.84
N LYS A 221 -13.91 7.47 10.25
CA LYS A 221 -14.82 8.60 10.44
C LYS A 221 -14.32 9.61 11.47
N HIS A 222 -13.82 9.13 12.60
CA HIS A 222 -13.26 10.00 13.64
C HIS A 222 -12.10 10.85 13.10
N ASP A 223 -11.19 10.24 12.36
CA ASP A 223 -10.00 10.91 11.84
C ASP A 223 -10.32 11.90 10.72
N LEU A 224 -11.20 11.51 9.81
CA LEU A 224 -11.68 12.42 8.77
C LEU A 224 -12.35 13.66 9.39
N LEU A 225 -13.20 13.47 10.41
CA LEU A 225 -13.83 14.60 11.13
C LEU A 225 -12.81 15.49 11.84
N LYS A 226 -11.76 14.91 12.42
CA LYS A 226 -10.67 15.68 13.04
C LYS A 226 -9.93 16.51 12.00
N TYR A 227 -9.55 15.90 10.87
CA TYR A 227 -8.84 16.54 9.77
C TYR A 227 -9.66 17.67 9.13
N THR A 228 -10.94 17.41 8.88
CA THR A 228 -11.87 18.35 8.23
C THR A 228 -12.58 19.29 9.22
N SER A 229 -12.22 19.28 10.51
CA SER A 229 -12.92 20.03 11.57
C SER A 229 -12.99 21.55 11.31
N ARG A 230 -11.98 22.09 10.64
CA ARG A 230 -11.88 23.52 10.28
C ARG A 230 -12.33 23.81 8.85
N TRP A 231 -12.68 22.79 8.08
CA TRP A 231 -13.19 22.98 6.73
C TRP A 231 -14.62 23.49 6.81
N PHE A 232 -14.94 24.46 5.96
CA PHE A 232 -16.30 24.98 5.80
C PHE A 232 -16.98 25.34 7.14
N PRO A 233 -16.37 26.18 8.01
CA PRO A 233 -16.77 26.35 9.40
C PRO A 233 -18.22 26.82 9.58
N THR A 234 -18.80 27.46 8.56
CA THR A 234 -20.18 27.97 8.55
C THR A 234 -21.08 27.30 7.53
N ARG A 235 -20.61 26.21 6.88
CA ARG A 235 -21.27 25.54 5.74
C ARG A 235 -21.26 24.03 5.94
N SER A 236 -22.03 23.56 6.92
CA SER A 236 -22.14 22.13 7.26
C SER A 236 -22.59 21.25 6.09
N VAL A 237 -23.47 21.75 5.23
CA VAL A 237 -23.96 21.04 4.03
C VAL A 237 -22.82 20.78 3.04
N ILE A 238 -22.00 21.79 2.74
CA ILE A 238 -20.85 21.64 1.83
C ILE A 238 -19.84 20.65 2.41
N ARG A 239 -19.60 20.72 3.72
CA ARG A 239 -18.73 19.74 4.39
C ARG A 239 -19.26 18.32 4.23
N HIS A 240 -20.56 18.11 4.43
CA HIS A 240 -21.18 16.80 4.24
C HIS A 240 -20.96 16.31 2.81
N MET A 241 -21.36 17.12 1.82
CA MET A 241 -21.18 16.79 0.39
C MET A 241 -19.73 16.49 0.01
N ALA A 242 -18.75 17.21 0.59
CA ALA A 242 -17.33 17.00 0.32
C ALA A 242 -16.72 15.79 1.05
N THR A 243 -17.44 15.20 2.01
CA THR A 243 -16.96 14.08 2.83
C THR A 243 -17.83 12.83 2.72
N ASP A 244 -18.96 12.92 2.02
CA ASP A 244 -19.83 11.80 1.72
C ASP A 244 -19.13 10.87 0.72
N ASP A 245 -19.41 9.57 0.85
CA ASP A 245 -18.87 8.49 0.02
C ASP A 245 -17.34 8.33 0.00
N LEU A 246 -16.60 8.97 0.91
CA LEU A 246 -15.14 8.76 1.04
C LEU A 246 -14.73 7.43 1.70
N PHE A 247 -15.69 6.66 2.23
CA PHE A 247 -15.41 5.43 2.97
C PHE A 247 -15.83 4.19 2.18
N GLY A 248 -14.87 3.30 1.96
CA GLY A 248 -15.09 1.97 1.42
C GLY A 248 -15.19 0.91 2.51
N ASP A 249 -14.90 -0.32 2.14
CA ASP A 249 -14.81 -1.47 3.04
C ASP A 249 -13.43 -1.52 3.72
N TYR A 250 -12.37 -1.16 3.00
CA TYR A 250 -11.02 -0.98 3.53
C TYR A 250 -10.71 0.50 3.61
N ASN A 251 -10.45 1.01 4.81
CA ASN A 251 -10.24 2.44 5.04
C ASN A 251 -8.90 2.64 5.74
N GLY A 252 -8.21 3.73 5.44
CA GLY A 252 -6.92 3.97 6.08
C GLY A 252 -6.17 5.18 5.56
N TYR A 253 -4.97 5.39 6.07
CA TYR A 253 -4.02 6.27 5.37
C TYR A 253 -3.36 5.47 4.27
N TYR A 254 -3.42 6.01 3.06
CA TYR A 254 -2.92 5.39 1.84
C TYR A 254 -1.73 6.18 1.31
N THR A 255 -0.71 5.45 0.86
CA THR A 255 0.41 6.00 0.11
C THR A 255 0.67 5.11 -1.09
N ASP A 256 1.04 5.72 -2.21
CA ASP A 256 1.37 5.05 -3.47
C ASP A 256 2.67 5.66 -3.96
N THR A 257 3.73 4.86 -4.11
CA THR A 257 5.08 5.39 -4.34
C THR A 257 5.90 4.49 -5.25
N LEU A 258 6.44 5.07 -6.31
CA LEU A 258 7.52 4.48 -7.11
C LEU A 258 8.88 4.93 -6.56
N LEU A 259 9.83 4.01 -6.43
CA LEU A 259 11.20 4.27 -6.00
C LEU A 259 12.19 3.74 -7.02
N PHE A 260 13.14 4.59 -7.42
CA PHE A 260 14.17 4.28 -8.42
C PHE A 260 15.57 4.57 -7.85
N PRO A 261 16.52 3.63 -7.94
CA PRO A 261 17.94 3.92 -7.70
C PRO A 261 18.55 4.56 -8.96
N LEU A 262 19.01 5.81 -8.85
CA LEU A 262 19.57 6.57 -9.97
C LEU A 262 21.03 6.95 -9.72
N ASP A 263 21.85 6.76 -10.75
CA ASP A 263 23.20 7.32 -10.80
C ASP A 263 23.13 8.83 -11.10
N GLU A 264 24.11 9.60 -10.63
CA GLU A 264 24.17 11.06 -10.81
C GLU A 264 24.06 11.48 -12.29
N GLU A 265 24.68 10.72 -13.20
CA GLU A 265 24.65 10.99 -14.63
C GLU A 265 23.27 10.79 -15.27
N HIS A 266 22.45 9.89 -14.71
CA HIS A 266 21.17 9.46 -15.27
C HIS A 266 19.96 10.08 -14.55
N ASP A 267 20.16 10.70 -13.39
CA ASP A 267 19.09 11.24 -12.54
C ASP A 267 18.19 12.25 -13.28
N ALA A 268 18.77 13.37 -13.74
CA ALA A 268 17.99 14.42 -14.40
C ALA A 268 17.34 13.99 -15.72
N PRO A 269 18.01 13.26 -16.64
CA PRO A 269 17.38 12.72 -17.83
C PRO A 269 16.21 11.79 -17.52
N PHE A 270 16.38 10.87 -16.57
CA PHE A 270 15.33 9.90 -16.20
C PHE A 270 14.13 10.60 -15.56
N GLN A 271 14.34 11.57 -14.67
CA GLN A 271 13.23 12.33 -14.11
C GLN A 271 12.43 13.08 -15.18
N ALA A 272 13.08 13.60 -16.22
CA ALA A 272 12.39 14.26 -17.32
C ALA A 272 11.55 13.26 -18.14
N GLU A 273 12.09 12.07 -18.41
CA GLU A 273 11.38 10.97 -19.06
C GLU A 273 10.16 10.52 -18.24
N LEU A 274 10.36 10.21 -16.96
CA LEU A 274 9.31 9.76 -16.05
C LEU A 274 8.17 10.78 -15.96
N ARG A 275 8.49 12.08 -15.86
CA ARG A 275 7.48 13.15 -15.90
C ARG A 275 6.71 13.14 -17.22
N GLY A 276 7.38 12.89 -18.34
CA GLY A 276 6.75 12.72 -19.65
C GLY A 276 5.74 11.58 -19.67
N ILE A 277 6.13 10.40 -19.18
CA ILE A 277 5.28 9.21 -19.06
C ILE A 277 4.05 9.50 -18.21
N LEU A 278 4.25 10.02 -16.99
CA LEU A 278 3.16 10.28 -16.05
C LEU A 278 2.21 11.38 -16.54
N ASN A 279 2.73 12.43 -17.16
CA ASN A 279 1.90 13.50 -17.75
C ASN A 279 1.07 12.97 -18.93
N GLN A 280 1.63 12.09 -19.77
CA GLN A 280 0.91 11.49 -20.89
C GLN A 280 -0.20 10.55 -20.41
N ALA A 281 0.01 9.87 -19.29
CA ALA A 281 -1.00 9.04 -18.62
C ALA A 281 -2.01 9.86 -17.79
N GLU A 282 -1.89 11.19 -17.76
CA GLU A 282 -2.71 12.10 -16.94
C GLU A 282 -2.72 11.75 -15.44
N LEU A 283 -1.65 11.10 -14.96
CA LEU A 283 -1.53 10.68 -13.57
C LEU A 283 -1.08 11.86 -12.71
N PRO A 284 -1.80 12.20 -11.63
CA PRO A 284 -1.32 13.17 -10.65
C PRO A 284 -0.20 12.57 -9.80
N TYR A 285 0.93 13.28 -9.68
CA TYR A 285 2.10 12.85 -8.92
C TYR A 285 2.84 14.00 -8.22
N ILE A 286 3.67 13.63 -7.24
CA ILE A 286 4.72 14.48 -6.65
C ILE A 286 6.05 13.74 -6.78
N VAL A 287 7.07 14.42 -7.31
CA VAL A 287 8.45 13.97 -7.16
C VAL A 287 8.95 14.44 -5.79
N GLU A 288 9.32 13.50 -4.94
CA GLU A 288 9.60 13.75 -3.53
C GLU A 288 11.01 14.30 -3.34
N GLU A 289 11.12 15.61 -3.14
CA GLU A 289 12.39 16.26 -2.81
C GLU A 289 12.50 16.63 -1.33
N TYR A 290 11.39 16.92 -0.66
CA TYR A 290 11.38 17.36 0.74
C TYR A 290 11.01 16.24 1.72
N ASN A 291 10.01 15.42 1.38
CA ASN A 291 9.54 14.33 2.24
C ASN A 291 10.18 12.97 1.91
N LEU A 292 11.18 12.95 1.03
CA LEU A 292 11.78 11.71 0.50
C LEU A 292 12.14 10.70 1.58
N LYS A 293 12.76 11.12 2.68
CA LYS A 293 13.13 10.23 3.79
C LYS A 293 11.91 9.56 4.41
N GLU A 294 10.84 10.32 4.66
CA GLU A 294 9.63 9.75 5.26
C GLU A 294 8.94 8.80 4.30
N VAL A 295 8.88 9.15 3.02
CA VAL A 295 8.31 8.33 1.94
C VAL A 295 9.08 7.02 1.81
N PHE A 296 10.42 7.10 1.73
CA PHE A 296 11.32 5.94 1.72
C PHE A 296 11.04 5.05 2.93
N TRP A 297 11.10 5.59 4.14
CA TRP A 297 10.86 4.81 5.35
C TRP A 297 9.45 4.22 5.42
N GLY A 298 8.44 4.94 4.95
CA GLY A 298 7.07 4.44 4.89
C GLY A 298 6.91 3.26 3.93
N SER A 299 7.72 3.21 2.87
CA SER A 299 7.75 2.12 1.90
C SER A 299 8.41 0.83 2.42
N ILE A 300 9.18 0.91 3.51
CA ILE A 300 9.88 -0.25 4.07
C ILE A 300 8.92 -1.09 4.93
N PRO A 301 8.80 -2.41 4.68
CA PRO A 301 7.93 -3.28 5.46
C PRO A 301 8.21 -3.20 6.95
N GLY A 302 7.15 -2.99 7.74
CA GLY A 302 7.25 -2.88 9.19
C GLY A 302 7.51 -1.47 9.73
N LEU A 303 7.87 -0.49 8.91
CA LEU A 303 7.98 0.93 9.30
C LEU A 303 6.65 1.68 9.11
N PHE A 304 5.62 1.19 9.79
CA PHE A 304 4.23 1.63 9.58
C PHE A 304 3.90 3.04 10.10
N LEU A 305 4.75 3.67 10.91
CA LEU A 305 4.51 5.04 11.41
C LEU A 305 5.08 6.14 10.51
N ALA A 306 6.04 5.83 9.65
CA ALA A 306 6.60 6.80 8.70
C ALA A 306 5.58 7.15 7.62
N ASN A 307 5.56 8.39 7.12
CA ASN A 307 4.66 8.86 6.06
C ASN A 307 3.15 8.60 6.32
N ALA A 308 2.71 8.65 7.58
CA ALA A 308 1.34 8.34 7.99
C ALA A 308 0.49 9.62 8.07
N TYR A 309 0.09 10.15 6.92
CA TYR A 309 -0.61 11.43 6.83
C TYR A 309 -2.07 11.30 6.36
N PRO A 310 -2.97 12.18 6.83
CA PRO A 310 -4.32 12.30 6.28
C PRO A 310 -4.30 12.83 4.84
N PRO A 311 -5.42 12.71 4.09
CA PRO A 311 -6.73 12.22 4.51
C PRO A 311 -6.83 10.69 4.57
N VAL A 312 -7.94 10.20 5.12
CA VAL A 312 -8.30 8.78 5.02
C VAL A 312 -8.79 8.51 3.60
N THR A 313 -8.31 7.44 3.00
CA THR A 313 -8.75 6.87 1.72
C THR A 313 -9.54 5.59 1.98
N GLY A 314 -10.64 5.39 1.24
CA GLY A 314 -11.47 4.20 1.27
C GLY A 314 -11.38 3.44 -0.05
N PHE A 315 -11.29 2.12 0.02
CA PHE A 315 -11.36 1.18 -1.10
C PHE A 315 -12.57 0.26 -0.90
N HIS A 316 -13.37 0.04 -1.95
CA HIS A 316 -14.55 -0.82 -1.84
C HIS A 316 -14.18 -2.30 -1.91
N ASP A 317 -13.15 -2.65 -2.69
CA ASP A 317 -12.56 -3.98 -2.69
C ASP A 317 -11.02 -3.92 -2.59
N LEU A 318 -10.41 -5.00 -2.10
CA LEU A 318 -8.95 -5.05 -1.97
C LEU A 318 -8.25 -5.07 -3.34
N SER A 319 -8.94 -5.48 -4.42
CA SER A 319 -8.41 -5.39 -5.79
C SER A 319 -8.09 -3.96 -6.25
N GLU A 320 -8.73 -2.93 -5.69
CA GLU A 320 -8.38 -1.53 -5.97
C GLU A 320 -7.02 -1.13 -5.36
N PHE A 321 -6.60 -1.84 -4.31
CA PHE A 321 -5.30 -1.65 -3.66
C PHE A 321 -4.21 -2.52 -4.29
N LEU A 322 -4.54 -3.77 -4.61
CA LEU A 322 -3.61 -4.76 -5.16
C LEU A 322 -3.28 -4.50 -6.63
N HIS A 323 -2.25 -5.19 -7.12
CA HIS A 323 -2.01 -5.35 -8.55
C HIS A 323 -3.08 -6.27 -9.18
N ALA A 324 -4.24 -5.70 -9.47
CA ALA A 324 -5.34 -6.34 -10.16
C ALA A 324 -5.88 -5.47 -11.29
N THR A 325 -6.41 -6.08 -12.34
CA THR A 325 -7.16 -5.39 -13.39
C THR A 325 -8.65 -5.57 -13.14
N ILE A 326 -9.35 -4.47 -12.86
CA ILE A 326 -10.79 -4.46 -12.63
C ILE A 326 -11.50 -4.26 -13.97
N GLU A 327 -12.26 -5.26 -14.41
CA GLU A 327 -13.08 -5.15 -15.62
C GLU A 327 -14.35 -4.35 -15.32
N ILE A 328 -14.33 -3.07 -15.69
CA ILE A 328 -15.54 -2.24 -15.65
C ILE A 328 -16.44 -2.69 -16.79
N LYS A 329 -17.57 -3.32 -16.47
CA LYS A 329 -18.66 -3.47 -17.44
C LYS A 329 -19.18 -2.07 -17.75
N GLU A 330 -18.84 -1.54 -18.92
CA GLU A 330 -19.55 -0.38 -19.45
C GLU A 330 -21.01 -0.77 -19.66
N GLU A 331 -21.85 -0.54 -18.65
CA GLU A 331 -23.26 -0.27 -18.91
C GLU A 331 -23.28 1.07 -19.64
N ARG A 332 -23.16 1.01 -20.98
CA ARG A 332 -23.74 2.04 -21.84
C ARG A 332 -25.25 2.00 -21.63
N GLU A 333 -25.73 2.51 -20.50
CA GLU A 333 -27.05 3.08 -20.47
C GLU A 333 -26.99 4.29 -21.39
N ASP A 334 -27.41 4.10 -22.64
CA ASP A 334 -27.60 5.19 -23.57
C ASP A 334 -28.77 6.03 -23.06
N ILE A 335 -28.43 6.99 -22.18
CA ILE A 335 -29.39 7.91 -21.53
C ILE A 335 -30.25 8.62 -22.60
N LEU A 336 -29.72 8.75 -23.82
CA LEU A 336 -30.44 9.28 -24.98
C LEU A 336 -31.52 8.32 -25.51
N GLU A 337 -31.26 7.01 -25.60
CA GLU A 337 -32.28 6.03 -26.03
C GLU A 337 -33.43 5.91 -25.01
N GLN A 338 -33.15 5.95 -23.70
CA GLN A 338 -34.20 5.98 -22.67
C GLN A 338 -35.00 7.29 -22.70
N ALA A 339 -34.36 8.42 -22.99
CA ALA A 339 -35.04 9.71 -23.14
C ALA A 339 -35.94 9.73 -24.40
N GLU A 340 -35.49 9.16 -25.53
CA GLU A 340 -36.31 9.04 -26.75
C GLU A 340 -37.50 8.10 -26.56
N GLY A 341 -37.31 6.97 -25.85
CA GLY A 341 -38.40 6.06 -25.50
C GLY A 341 -39.46 6.70 -24.60
N SER A 342 -39.04 7.61 -23.71
CA SER A 342 -39.92 8.34 -22.79
C SER A 342 -40.70 9.47 -23.48
N LEU A 343 -40.08 10.18 -24.44
CA LEU A 343 -40.73 11.23 -25.22
C LEU A 343 -41.76 10.67 -26.22
N ASN A 344 -41.52 9.48 -26.77
CA ASN A 344 -42.43 8.83 -27.72
C ASN A 344 -43.65 8.15 -27.05
N ALA A 345 -43.61 7.95 -25.73
CA ALA A 345 -44.71 7.34 -24.98
C ALA A 345 -45.81 8.34 -24.58
N GLU A 346 -45.55 9.65 -24.63
CA GLU A 346 -46.49 10.70 -24.17
C GLU A 346 -47.21 11.43 -25.32
N THR A 347 -47.51 10.76 -26.44
CA THR A 347 -48.45 11.33 -27.44
C THR A 347 -49.75 10.50 -27.53
N PRO A 348 -50.79 10.81 -26.72
CA PRO A 348 -52.12 10.27 -26.94
C PRO A 348 -52.72 10.90 -28.19
N SER A 349 -53.06 10.08 -29.17
CA SER A 349 -53.86 10.46 -30.34
C SER A 349 -55.28 10.82 -29.86
N GLU A 350 -55.59 12.11 -29.68
CA GLU A 350 -56.97 12.58 -29.60
C GLU A 350 -57.65 12.39 -30.97
N LYS A 351 -58.40 11.29 -31.09
CA LYS A 351 -59.41 11.15 -32.15
C LYS A 351 -60.59 12.03 -31.78
N ILE A 352 -60.72 13.14 -32.50
CA ILE A 352 -61.96 13.91 -32.58
C ILE A 352 -62.94 13.10 -33.43
N GLU A 353 -63.85 12.36 -32.81
CA GLU A 353 -65.03 11.83 -33.49
C GLU A 353 -66.12 12.92 -33.50
N GLY A 354 -66.40 13.43 -34.69
CA GLY A 354 -67.57 14.25 -34.96
C GLY A 354 -68.84 13.40 -34.95
N GLY A 355 -69.84 13.85 -34.20
CA GLY A 355 -71.23 13.39 -34.30
C GLY A 355 -72.08 14.44 -34.98
N GLU A 356 -72.56 14.15 -36.18
CA GLU A 356 -73.75 14.75 -36.79
C GLU A 356 -75.00 14.10 -36.17
N GLY A 357 -76.04 14.89 -35.89
CA GLY A 357 -77.38 14.42 -35.50
C GLY A 357 -78.07 15.28 -34.46
#